data_AF-A0A4S2VK83-F1
#
_entry.id   AF-A0A4S2VK83-F1
#
_cell.length_a   1.000
_cell.length_b   1.000
_cell.length_c   1.000
_cell.angle_alpha   90.00
_cell.angle_beta   90.00
_cell.angle_gamma   90.00
#
_symmetry.space_group_name_H-M   'P 1'
#
loop_
_entity.id
_entity.type
_entity.pdbx_description
1 polymer ?
#
loop_
_entity_poly.entity_id
_entity_poly.type
_entity_poly.pdbx_seq_one_letter_code
_entity_poly.pdbx_strand_id
1 'polypeptide(L)'
;MRPSARIPSILAGLALAVGGAVTLAPSAQADVKACEQYVAQHAPKATDGAAEACYEGQIGNQTSCVSSLVAVGASKDAANSACEASR
;
A
#
# COMPACT_ATOMS: atom_id res chain seq x y z
N MET A 1 -47.14 -13.52 6.32
CA MET A 1 -45.78 -13.59 6.89
C MET A 1 -44.79 -13.84 5.75
N ARG A 2 -43.77 -13.00 5.61
CA ARG A 2 -42.51 -13.24 4.86
C ARG A 2 -41.73 -14.40 5.52
N PRO A 3 -40.85 -15.15 4.82
CA PRO A 3 -39.57 -14.66 4.26
C PRO A 3 -39.21 -15.33 2.91
N SER A 4 -38.15 -15.03 2.17
CA SER A 4 -37.23 -13.90 2.04
C SER A 4 -36.60 -14.12 0.65
N ALA A 5 -36.48 -13.05 -0.12
CA ALA A 5 -36.00 -13.07 -1.49
C ALA A 5 -34.56 -13.60 -1.55
N ARG A 6 -34.33 -14.58 -2.43
CA ARG A 6 -32.99 -14.82 -2.99
C ARG A 6 -32.64 -13.57 -3.80
N ILE A 7 -31.54 -12.91 -3.45
CA ILE A 7 -30.99 -11.81 -4.22
C ILE A 7 -30.00 -12.40 -5.21
N PRO A 8 -30.32 -12.48 -6.51
CA PRO A 8 -29.32 -12.47 -7.57
C PRO A 8 -29.02 -11.00 -7.88
N SER A 9 -27.83 -10.52 -7.55
CA SER A 9 -27.30 -9.24 -8.04
C SER A 9 -25.86 -9.54 -8.42
N ILE A 10 -25.57 -9.81 -9.69
CA ILE A 10 -25.36 -8.77 -10.71
C ILE A 10 -24.36 -7.73 -10.19
N LEU A 11 -23.10 -8.15 -10.09
CA LEU A 11 -21.92 -7.34 -10.35
C LEU A 11 -21.41 -7.85 -11.71
N ALA A 12 -21.83 -7.41 -12.90
CA ALA A 12 -21.80 -6.03 -13.40
C ALA A 12 -20.55 -5.33 -12.83
N GLY A 13 -19.33 -5.56 -13.30
CA GLY A 13 -18.90 -5.57 -14.70
C GLY A 13 -18.75 -4.12 -15.17
N LEU A 14 -17.54 -3.56 -15.12
CA LEU A 14 -17.04 -2.39 -15.88
C LEU A 14 -15.57 -2.16 -15.44
N ALA A 15 -14.57 -2.76 -16.11
CA ALA A 15 -13.93 -2.18 -17.29
C ALA A 15 -13.25 -0.83 -17.01
N LEU A 16 -12.08 -0.86 -16.35
CA LEU A 16 -11.03 0.15 -16.56
C LEU A 16 -9.97 -0.45 -17.49
N ALA A 17 -10.35 -0.55 -18.76
CA ALA A 17 -9.42 -0.58 -19.87
C ALA A 17 -9.11 0.88 -20.23
N VAL A 18 -8.05 1.40 -19.61
CA VAL A 18 -7.22 2.49 -20.14
C VAL A 18 -5.81 1.92 -20.04
N GLY A 19 -5.31 1.21 -21.04
CA GLY A 19 -4.90 1.83 -22.29
C GLY A 19 -3.46 2.30 -22.12
N GLY A 20 -2.51 1.37 -22.22
CA GLY A 20 -1.09 1.69 -22.16
C GLY A 20 -0.29 0.59 -21.51
N ALA A 21 0.67 0.05 -22.26
CA ALA A 21 1.60 -0.98 -21.82
C ALA A 21 2.17 -0.68 -20.43
N VAL A 22 2.13 -1.67 -19.55
CA VAL A 22 3.27 -2.26 -18.86
C VAL A 22 2.69 -3.20 -17.80
N THR A 23 2.90 -4.49 -17.99
CA THR A 23 2.74 -5.50 -16.94
C THR A 23 3.81 -5.27 -15.88
N LEU A 24 3.65 -4.24 -15.04
CA LEU A 24 4.37 -4.13 -13.78
C LEU A 24 3.59 -4.98 -12.78
N ALA A 25 4.28 -5.93 -12.16
CA ALA A 25 3.69 -6.96 -11.31
C ALA A 25 2.69 -6.36 -10.30
N PRO A 26 1.45 -6.88 -10.20
CA PRO A 26 0.48 -6.42 -9.21
C PRO A 26 0.97 -6.56 -7.76
N SER A 27 2.00 -7.39 -7.54
CA SER A 27 2.67 -7.54 -6.24
C SER A 27 3.31 -6.23 -5.78
N ALA A 28 4.08 -5.57 -6.65
CA ALA A 28 4.83 -4.38 -6.28
C ALA A 28 3.92 -3.27 -5.74
N GLN A 29 2.78 -3.01 -6.40
CA GLN A 29 1.81 -2.03 -5.90
C GLN A 29 1.10 -2.48 -4.61
N ALA A 30 0.94 -3.78 -4.39
CA ALA A 30 0.40 -4.31 -3.14
C ALA A 30 1.39 -4.11 -1.98
N ASP A 31 2.69 -4.27 -2.21
CA ASP A 31 3.76 -4.12 -1.22
C ASP A 31 3.88 -2.66 -0.73
N VAL A 32 3.80 -1.69 -1.65
CA VAL A 32 3.77 -0.25 -1.28
C VAL A 32 2.52 0.08 -0.49
N LYS A 33 1.35 -0.42 -0.92
CA LYS A 33 0.08 -0.19 -0.21
C LYS A 33 0.11 -0.76 1.20
N ALA A 34 0.70 -1.94 1.39
CA ALA A 34 0.83 -2.58 2.70
C ALA A 34 1.74 -1.76 3.62
N CYS A 35 2.85 -1.24 3.10
CA CYS A 35 3.72 -0.32 3.82
C CYS A 35 3.00 0.99 4.19
N GLU A 36 2.29 1.63 3.27
CA GLU A 36 1.51 2.84 3.55
C GLU A 36 0.44 2.61 4.62
N GLN A 37 -0.26 1.47 4.56
CA GLN A 37 -1.25 1.10 5.58
C GLN A 37 -0.60 0.87 6.95
N TYR A 38 0.57 0.22 6.99
CA TYR A 38 1.33 0.06 8.22
C TYR A 38 1.74 1.41 8.80
N VAL A 39 2.26 2.31 7.97
CA VAL A 39 2.64 3.67 8.38
C VAL A 39 1.42 4.45 8.87
N ALA A 40 0.27 4.38 8.20
CA ALA A 40 -0.95 5.04 8.64
C ALA A 40 -1.43 4.55 10.03
N GLN A 41 -1.23 3.27 10.34
CA GLN A 41 -1.64 2.69 11.63
C GLN A 41 -0.63 2.95 12.76
N HIS A 42 0.67 2.89 12.47
CA HIS A 42 1.73 2.90 13.49
C HIS A 42 2.53 4.21 13.54
N ALA A 43 2.52 4.99 12.48
CA ALA A 43 3.20 6.27 12.34
C ALA A 43 2.35 7.28 11.54
N PRO A 44 1.15 7.65 12.01
CA PRO A 44 0.21 8.51 11.27
C PRO A 44 0.77 9.90 10.95
N LYS A 45 1.80 10.36 11.67
CA LYS A 45 2.54 11.60 11.39
C LYS A 45 3.49 11.51 10.19
N ALA A 46 3.81 10.30 9.74
CA ALA A 46 4.74 10.00 8.64
C ALA A 46 4.02 9.67 7.32
N THR A 47 2.70 9.81 7.25
CA THR A 47 1.91 9.47 6.06
C THR A 47 2.20 10.36 4.85
N ASP A 48 2.53 11.63 5.08
CA ASP A 48 2.81 12.61 4.01
C ASP A 48 4.07 12.26 3.19
N GLY A 49 4.95 11.40 3.71
CA GLY A 49 6.14 10.90 3.00
C GLY A 49 6.19 9.37 2.85
N ALA A 50 5.11 8.68 3.21
CA ALA A 50 5.09 7.22 3.23
C ALA A 50 5.18 6.62 1.83
N ALA A 51 4.47 7.19 0.84
CA ALA A 51 4.44 6.67 -0.52
C ALA A 51 5.84 6.57 -1.15
N GLU A 52 6.61 7.65 -1.11
CA GLU A 52 7.99 7.70 -1.64
C GLU A 52 8.91 6.74 -0.87
N ALA A 53 8.83 6.74 0.46
CA ALA A 53 9.66 5.87 1.27
C ALA A 53 9.34 4.37 1.04
N CYS A 54 8.07 4.00 0.99
CA CYS A 54 7.64 2.64 0.68
C CYS A 54 8.00 2.23 -0.76
N TYR A 55 8.04 3.17 -1.71
CA TYR A 55 8.54 2.91 -3.06
C TYR A 55 10.03 2.58 -3.06
N GLU A 56 10.85 3.29 -2.28
CA GLU A 56 12.26 2.95 -2.07
C GLU A 56 12.42 1.52 -1.53
N GLY A 57 11.57 1.11 -0.57
CA GLY A 57 11.56 -0.27 -0.05
C GLY A 57 11.24 -1.32 -1.12
N GLN A 58 10.21 -1.04 -1.94
CA GLN A 58 9.79 -1.89 -3.06
C GLN A 58 10.91 -2.13 -4.09
N ILE A 59 11.71 -1.11 -4.40
CA ILE A 59 12.84 -1.25 -5.33
C ILE A 59 14.10 -1.85 -4.66
N GLY A 60 14.00 -2.31 -3.41
CA GLY A 60 15.06 -2.96 -2.65
C GLY A 60 15.94 -2.01 -1.84
N ASN A 61 15.59 -0.72 -1.77
CA ASN A 61 16.33 0.29 -1.02
C ASN A 61 15.75 0.51 0.39
N GLN A 62 15.91 -0.50 1.24
CA GLN A 62 15.46 -0.47 2.64
C GLN A 62 16.10 0.68 3.44
N THR A 63 17.36 1.02 3.18
CA THR A 63 18.06 2.09 3.90
C THR A 63 17.43 3.45 3.64
N SER A 64 17.13 3.78 2.38
CA SER A 64 16.41 5.02 2.04
C SER A 64 14.99 4.99 2.56
N CYS A 65 14.27 3.87 2.44
CA CYS A 65 12.92 3.73 3.00
C CYS A 65 12.87 4.09 4.49
N VAL A 66 13.75 3.47 5.29
CA VAL A 66 13.79 3.72 6.74
C VAL A 66 14.21 5.14 7.05
N SER A 67 15.23 5.67 6.36
CA SER A 67 15.72 7.04 6.58
C SER A 67 14.64 8.08 6.27
N SER A 68 13.92 7.91 5.16
CA SER A 68 12.84 8.81 4.73
C SER A 68 11.67 8.78 5.71
N LEU A 69 11.21 7.59 6.13
CA LEU A 69 10.14 7.46 7.13
C LEU A 69 10.52 8.08 8.48
N VAL A 70 11.77 7.89 8.92
CA VAL A 70 12.26 8.51 10.16
C VAL A 70 12.34 10.03 10.05
N ALA A 71 12.77 10.56 8.89
CA ALA A 71 12.85 12.00 8.65
C ALA A 71 11.46 12.67 8.70
N VAL A 72 10.41 11.98 8.27
CA VAL A 72 9.02 12.46 8.36
C VAL A 72 8.33 12.09 9.69
N GLY A 73 9.10 11.57 10.65
CA GLY A 73 8.66 11.43 12.05
C GLY A 73 8.24 10.03 12.48
N ALA A 74 8.43 8.99 11.67
CA ALA A 74 8.26 7.62 12.13
C ALA A 74 9.36 7.22 13.14
N SER A 75 9.03 6.37 14.10
CA SER A 75 10.04 5.73 14.93
C SER A 75 10.87 4.76 14.10
N LYS A 76 12.16 4.56 14.43
CA LYS A 76 13.06 3.66 13.69
C LYS A 76 12.50 2.25 13.55
N ASP A 77 11.88 1.70 14.61
CA ASP A 77 11.26 0.36 14.59
C ASP A 77 10.02 0.27 13.68
N ALA A 78 9.17 1.31 13.70
CA ALA A 78 7.99 1.38 12.85
C ALA A 78 8.38 1.54 11.38
N ALA A 79 9.39 2.37 11.10
CA ALA A 79 9.96 2.53 9.77
C ALA A 79 10.54 1.21 9.25
N ASN A 80 11.33 0.50 10.06
CA ASN A 80 11.92 -0.77 9.67
C ASN A 80 10.84 -1.83 9.37
N SER A 81 9.80 -1.92 10.21
CA SER A 81 8.70 -2.86 10.01
C SER A 81 7.86 -2.54 8.76
N ALA A 82 7.62 -1.25 8.48
CA ALA A 82 6.93 -0.81 7.27
C ALA A 82 7.74 -1.13 5.99
N CYS A 83 9.04 -0.86 6.02
CA CYS A 83 9.94 -1.14 4.89
C CYS A 83 10.08 -2.65 4.65
N GLU A 84 10.14 -3.47 5.69
CA GLU A 84 10.14 -4.94 5.53
C GLU A 84 8.82 -5.46 4.92
N ALA A 85 7.70 -4.78 5.17
CA ALA A 85 6.41 -5.12 4.56
C ALA A 85 6.30 -4.72 3.08
N SER A 86 7.25 -3.92 2.57
CA SER A 86 7.30 -3.48 1.16
C SER A 86 8.35 -4.23 0.32
N ARG A 87 9.06 -5.21 0.90
CA ARG A 87 10.13 -6.00 0.27
C ARG A 87 9.62 -7.23 -0.48
#